data_AF-A0A7W0UNW3-F1
#
_entry.id   AF-A0A7W0UNW3-F1
#
_cell.length_a   1.000
_cell.length_b   1.000
_cell.length_c   1.000
_cell.angle_alpha   90.00
_cell.angle_beta   90.00
_cell.angle_gamma   90.00
#
_symmetry.space_group_name_H-M   'P 1'
#
loop_
_entity.id
_entity.type
_entity.pdbx_description
1 polymer ?
#
loop_
_entity_poly.entity_id
_entity_poly.type
_entity_poly.pdbx_seq_one_letter_code
_entity_poly.pdbx_strand_id
1 'polypeptide(L)'
;MYARVKRFLVTTLVCAAAAFLAVGAQGAPAEAEHHAGIANLLVERINVFRAERGLAPVRPAPSLRLAALDHTRNQTARGVFSHDSPDGTPFGDRIARFYGQHGFSHWSVGENLLYGPVSIDPDAALRAWIASPPHRKILLDPSWRDIGIVALLASQAPGEFGGRDVVVITSDFGFRSR
;
A
#
# COMPACT_ATOMS: atom_id res chain seq x y z
N MET A 1 -61.19 -2.96 -66.15
CA MET A 1 -60.46 -1.75 -66.61
C MET A 1 -59.04 -1.77 -66.06
N TYR A 2 -58.06 -1.81 -66.98
CA TYR A 2 -56.66 -1.35 -66.89
C TYR A 2 -55.76 -1.66 -65.66
N ALA A 3 -54.85 -2.62 -65.90
CA ALA A 3 -53.39 -2.57 -65.73
C ALA A 3 -52.74 -1.54 -64.77
N ARG A 4 -51.77 -2.01 -63.96
CA ARG A 4 -50.32 -1.77 -64.18
C ARG A 4 -49.45 -2.45 -63.12
N VAL A 5 -48.46 -3.21 -63.61
CA VAL A 5 -47.28 -3.67 -62.88
C VAL A 5 -46.36 -2.48 -62.61
N LYS A 6 -45.78 -2.40 -61.40
CA LYS A 6 -44.40 -1.94 -61.20
C LYS A 6 -43.72 -2.77 -60.12
N ARG A 7 -42.74 -3.55 -60.56
CA ARG A 7 -41.73 -4.21 -59.74
C ARG A 7 -40.85 -3.12 -59.10
N PHE A 8 -40.57 -3.26 -57.81
CA PHE A 8 -39.32 -2.79 -57.22
C PHE A 8 -38.78 -3.89 -56.31
N LEU A 9 -37.65 -4.46 -56.72
CA LEU A 9 -36.78 -5.27 -55.89
C LEU A 9 -36.03 -4.30 -54.99
N VAL A 10 -36.14 -4.44 -53.68
CA VAL A 10 -35.11 -3.96 -52.76
C VAL A 10 -34.81 -5.11 -51.82
N THR A 11 -33.69 -5.74 -52.10
CA THR A 11 -33.02 -6.70 -51.25
C THR A 11 -32.28 -5.93 -50.16
N THR A 12 -32.64 -6.14 -48.91
CA THR A 12 -31.68 -5.98 -47.81
C THR A 12 -32.09 -6.87 -46.65
N LEU A 13 -31.37 -7.98 -46.52
CA LEU A 13 -31.19 -8.69 -45.26
C LEU A 13 -30.65 -7.69 -44.24
N VAL A 14 -31.34 -7.52 -43.11
CA VAL A 14 -30.72 -6.98 -41.89
C VAL A 14 -30.97 -7.99 -40.79
N CYS A 15 -29.89 -8.65 -40.39
CA CYS A 15 -29.81 -9.56 -39.26
C CYS A 15 -30.29 -8.86 -37.98
N ALA A 16 -31.35 -9.36 -37.37
CA ALA A 16 -31.69 -9.04 -35.98
C ALA A 16 -30.79 -9.87 -35.05
N ALA A 17 -29.64 -9.33 -34.68
CA ALA A 17 -28.84 -9.87 -33.58
C ALA A 17 -29.40 -9.34 -32.25
N ALA A 18 -29.79 -10.26 -31.38
CA ALA A 18 -30.26 -9.98 -30.04
C ALA A 18 -29.13 -9.49 -29.12
N ALA A 19 -29.47 -8.49 -28.31
CA ALA A 19 -28.98 -8.12 -26.98
C ALA A 19 -27.56 -8.51 -26.56
N PHE A 20 -26.76 -7.48 -26.23
CA PHE A 20 -26.09 -7.40 -24.92
C PHE A 20 -26.06 -5.93 -24.51
N LEU A 21 -26.86 -5.58 -23.49
CA LEU A 21 -26.63 -4.36 -22.73
C LEU A 21 -25.24 -4.50 -22.11
N ALA A 22 -24.32 -3.63 -22.49
CA ALA A 22 -23.03 -3.51 -21.84
C ALA A 22 -23.30 -3.14 -20.37
N VAL A 23 -23.29 -4.15 -19.50
CA VAL A 23 -23.08 -3.94 -18.07
C VAL A 23 -21.77 -3.16 -18.00
N GLY A 24 -21.86 -1.91 -17.57
CA GLY A 24 -20.70 -1.08 -17.33
C GLY A 24 -19.73 -1.89 -16.47
N ALA A 25 -18.56 -2.18 -17.02
CA ALA A 25 -17.44 -2.65 -16.24
C ALA A 25 -17.15 -1.51 -15.25
N GLN A 26 -17.76 -1.61 -14.06
CA GLN A 26 -17.20 -0.98 -12.88
C GLN A 26 -15.83 -1.62 -12.75
N GLY A 27 -14.82 -0.93 -13.27
CA GLY A 27 -13.44 -1.32 -13.05
C GLY A 27 -13.29 -1.51 -11.55
N ALA A 28 -12.80 -2.68 -11.16
CA ALA A 28 -12.30 -2.87 -9.81
C ALA A 28 -11.44 -1.64 -9.46
N PRO A 29 -11.56 -1.08 -8.23
CA PRO A 29 -10.75 0.06 -7.85
C PRO A 29 -9.30 -0.29 -8.19
N ALA A 30 -8.66 0.60 -8.96
CA ALA A 30 -7.30 0.44 -9.43
C ALA A 30 -6.48 -0.13 -8.28
N GLU A 31 -5.96 -1.33 -8.50
CA GLU A 31 -5.18 -2.06 -7.53
C GLU A 31 -4.07 -1.12 -7.05
N ALA A 32 -4.20 -0.69 -5.80
CA ALA A 32 -3.48 0.43 -5.22
C ALA A 32 -2.03 0.52 -5.73
N GLU A 33 -1.74 1.56 -6.52
CA GLU A 33 -0.48 1.65 -7.26
C GLU A 33 0.67 1.77 -6.25
N HIS A 34 1.50 0.73 -6.23
CA HIS A 34 2.62 0.64 -5.31
C HIS A 34 3.69 1.64 -5.73
N HIS A 35 3.91 2.67 -4.92
CA HIS A 35 4.95 3.68 -5.18
C HIS A 35 6.31 3.15 -4.74
N ALA A 36 6.81 2.11 -5.42
CA ALA A 36 8.08 1.45 -5.09
C ALA A 36 9.26 2.44 -5.02
N GLY A 37 9.22 3.50 -5.84
CA GLY A 37 10.22 4.58 -5.81
C GLY A 37 10.27 5.31 -4.46
N ILE A 38 9.12 5.58 -3.84
CA ILE A 38 9.06 6.23 -2.51
C ILE A 38 9.67 5.31 -1.46
N ALA A 39 9.32 4.03 -1.47
CA ALA A 39 9.81 3.06 -0.48
C ALA A 39 11.35 2.90 -0.55
N ASN A 40 11.91 2.78 -1.75
CA ASN A 40 13.37 2.64 -1.92
C ASN A 40 14.12 3.89 -1.44
N LEU A 41 13.65 5.07 -1.86
CA LEU A 41 14.24 6.33 -1.43
C LEU A 41 14.14 6.51 0.09
N LEU A 42 13.02 6.11 0.72
CA LEU A 42 12.88 6.15 2.17
C LEU A 42 13.91 5.28 2.88
N VAL A 43 14.18 4.06 2.41
CA VAL A 43 15.23 3.20 3.00
C VAL A 43 16.59 3.89 2.91
N GLU A 44 16.94 4.47 1.77
CA GLU A 44 18.20 5.21 1.59
C GLU A 44 18.30 6.37 2.57
N ARG A 45 17.25 7.21 2.67
CA ARG A 45 17.23 8.38 3.55
C ARG A 45 17.28 8.00 5.03
N ILE A 46 16.59 6.93 5.42
CA ILE A 46 16.66 6.37 6.79
C ILE A 46 18.08 5.91 7.08
N ASN A 47 18.75 5.24 6.14
CA ASN A 47 20.13 4.79 6.34
C ASN A 47 21.12 5.95 6.42
N VAL A 48 20.95 7.02 5.65
CA VAL A 48 21.73 8.26 5.81
C VAL A 48 21.51 8.86 7.20
N PHE A 49 20.25 9.03 7.61
CA PHE A 49 19.89 9.57 8.93
C PHE A 49 20.47 8.75 10.09
N ARG A 50 20.51 7.41 9.95
CA ARG A 50 21.11 6.48 10.90
C ARG A 50 22.64 6.59 10.91
N ALA A 51 23.28 6.65 9.74
CA ALA A 51 24.72 6.77 9.60
C ALA A 51 25.28 8.06 10.22
N GLU A 52 24.59 9.20 10.05
CA GLU A 52 24.92 10.47 10.70
C GLU A 52 24.96 10.39 12.24
N ARG A 53 24.38 9.34 12.82
CA ARG A 53 24.28 9.10 14.26
C ARG A 53 25.07 7.87 14.71
N GLY A 54 25.94 7.35 13.84
CA GLY A 54 26.78 6.18 14.13
C GLY A 54 26.01 4.87 14.26
N LEU A 55 24.78 4.80 13.73
CA LEU A 55 23.95 3.59 13.78
C LEU A 55 24.19 2.73 12.53
N ALA A 56 24.12 1.41 12.71
CA ALA A 56 24.19 0.47 11.61
C ALA A 56 23.01 0.66 10.64
N PRO A 57 23.23 0.50 9.32
CA PRO A 57 22.16 0.58 8.35
C PRO A 57 21.20 -0.60 8.51
N VAL A 58 19.93 -0.36 8.19
CA VAL A 58 18.92 -1.39 8.02
C VAL A 58 18.93 -1.91 6.59
N ARG A 59 18.58 -3.19 6.41
CA ARG A 59 18.54 -3.87 5.11
C ARG A 59 17.11 -4.20 4.72
N PRO A 60 16.69 -3.99 3.46
CA PRO A 60 15.39 -4.43 3.01
C PRO A 60 15.15 -5.93 3.26
N ALA A 61 14.05 -6.26 3.92
CA ALA A 61 13.62 -7.62 4.18
C ALA A 61 12.27 -7.88 3.50
N PRO A 62 12.20 -8.79 2.51
CA PRO A 62 10.95 -9.07 1.78
C PRO A 62 9.79 -9.48 2.69
N SER A 63 10.04 -10.20 3.77
CA SER A 63 9.02 -10.60 4.74
C SER A 63 8.41 -9.43 5.50
N LEU A 64 9.22 -8.45 5.93
CA LEU A 64 8.69 -7.22 6.55
C LEU A 64 7.90 -6.39 5.53
N ARG A 65 8.36 -6.33 4.27
CA ARG A 65 7.62 -5.62 3.22
C ARG A 65 6.23 -6.24 2.97
N LEU A 66 6.13 -7.57 3.04
CA LEU A 66 4.85 -8.28 2.94
C LEU A 66 3.93 -7.98 4.12
N ALA A 67 4.46 -7.93 5.35
CA ALA A 67 3.70 -7.51 6.53
C ALA A 67 3.16 -6.08 6.39
N ALA A 68 4.02 -5.14 5.99
CA ALA A 68 3.65 -3.75 5.75
C ALA A 68 2.59 -3.63 4.65
N LEU A 69 2.68 -4.42 3.57
CA LEU A 69 1.72 -4.40 2.47
C LEU A 69 0.34 -4.92 2.92
N ASP A 70 0.33 -6.04 3.63
CA ASP A 70 -0.88 -6.63 4.20
C ASP A 70 -1.60 -5.61 5.10
N HIS A 71 -0.86 -4.98 6.02
CA HIS A 71 -1.40 -3.97 6.92
C HIS A 71 -1.95 -2.76 6.17
N THR A 72 -1.16 -2.20 5.25
CA THR A 72 -1.53 -0.99 4.53
C THR A 72 -2.80 -1.21 3.72
N ARG A 73 -2.92 -2.35 3.02
CA ARG A 73 -4.13 -2.71 2.28
C ARG A 73 -5.35 -2.84 3.17
N ASN A 74 -5.20 -3.51 4.32
CA ASN A 74 -6.29 -3.74 5.26
C ASN A 74 -6.81 -2.42 5.85
N GLN A 75 -5.89 -1.56 6.29
CA GLN A 75 -6.18 -0.21 6.79
C GLN A 75 -6.90 0.65 5.74
N THR A 76 -6.34 0.76 4.53
CA THR A 76 -6.93 1.59 3.46
C THR A 76 -8.29 1.08 3.03
N ALA A 77 -8.50 -0.24 2.97
CA ALA A 77 -9.79 -0.81 2.58
C ALA A 77 -10.89 -0.58 3.63
N ARG A 78 -10.51 -0.52 4.91
CA ARG A 78 -11.47 -0.36 6.02
C ARG A 78 -11.58 1.07 6.55
N GLY A 79 -10.75 1.98 6.05
CA GLY A 79 -10.78 3.38 6.45
C GLY A 79 -10.30 3.62 7.88
N VAL A 80 -9.38 2.77 8.38
CA VAL A 80 -8.82 2.83 9.73
C VAL A 80 -7.32 3.11 9.62
N PHE A 81 -6.79 3.98 10.46
CA PHE A 81 -5.35 4.24 10.56
C PHE A 81 -4.85 3.95 11.99
N SER A 82 -4.29 2.75 12.17
CA SER A 82 -3.88 2.21 13.47
C SER A 82 -2.68 1.27 13.34
N HIS A 83 -1.89 1.18 14.40
CA HIS A 83 -0.82 0.17 14.50
C HIS A 83 -1.39 -1.25 14.55
N ASP A 84 -2.46 -1.45 15.32
CA ASP A 84 -3.18 -2.72 15.34
C ASP A 84 -3.96 -2.89 14.04
N SER A 85 -4.04 -4.12 13.57
CA SER A 85 -4.84 -4.41 12.38
C SER A 85 -6.32 -4.11 12.65
N PRO A 86 -7.10 -3.74 11.62
CA PRO A 86 -8.52 -3.40 11.80
C PRO A 86 -9.41 -4.52 12.37
N ASP A 87 -8.93 -5.77 12.41
CA ASP A 87 -9.58 -6.89 13.08
C ASP A 87 -9.21 -7.03 14.58
N GLY A 88 -8.41 -6.10 15.10
CA GLY A 88 -7.90 -6.09 16.46
C GLY A 88 -6.59 -6.87 16.66
N THR A 89 -5.99 -7.45 15.60
CA THR A 89 -4.71 -8.14 15.74
C THR A 89 -3.63 -7.13 16.17
N PRO A 90 -2.90 -7.37 17.27
CA PRO A 90 -1.76 -6.55 17.66
C PRO A 90 -0.70 -6.46 16.55
N PHE A 91 -0.07 -5.30 16.40
CA PHE A 91 0.91 -5.09 15.32
C PHE A 91 2.04 -6.15 15.28
N GLY A 92 2.55 -6.52 16.46
CA GLY A 92 3.62 -7.51 16.60
C GLY A 92 3.19 -8.91 16.12
N ASP A 93 1.95 -9.30 16.41
CA ASP A 93 1.39 -10.59 15.99
C ASP A 93 1.17 -10.61 14.48
N ARG A 94 0.71 -9.50 13.89
CA ARG A 94 0.66 -9.35 12.42
C ARG A 94 2.04 -9.56 11.80
N ILE A 95 3.04 -8.84 12.29
CA ILE A 95 4.39 -8.91 11.72
C ILE A 95 4.97 -10.31 11.91
N ALA A 96 4.74 -10.97 13.06
CA ALA A 96 5.23 -12.33 13.33
C ALA A 96 4.74 -13.39 12.34
N ARG A 97 3.59 -13.19 11.68
CA ARG A 97 3.09 -14.10 10.62
C ARG A 97 4.02 -14.14 9.39
N PHE A 98 4.69 -13.04 9.09
CA PHE A 98 5.58 -12.91 7.94
C PHE A 98 7.06 -12.92 8.35
N TYR A 99 7.34 -12.21 9.45
CA TYR A 99 8.63 -12.03 10.04
C TYR A 99 8.69 -12.76 11.41
N GLY A 100 8.54 -14.08 11.42
CA GLY A 100 8.42 -14.88 12.65
C GLY A 100 9.70 -15.18 13.45
N GLN A 101 9.55 -15.62 14.69
CA GLN A 101 10.66 -15.83 15.64
C GLN A 101 11.34 -17.22 15.59
N HIS A 102 10.84 -18.16 14.79
CA HIS A 102 11.34 -19.54 14.79
C HIS A 102 12.83 -19.64 14.47
N GLY A 103 13.58 -20.28 15.37
CA GLY A 103 15.02 -20.50 15.22
C GLY A 103 15.90 -19.29 15.59
N PHE A 104 15.34 -18.27 16.26
CA PHE A 104 16.06 -17.10 16.76
C PHE A 104 15.87 -16.99 18.28
N SER A 105 16.93 -16.65 19.01
CA SER A 105 16.90 -16.43 20.46
C SER A 105 16.46 -15.01 20.82
N HIS A 106 16.67 -14.07 19.89
CA HIS A 106 16.22 -12.68 20.04
C HIS A 106 15.37 -12.31 18.83
N TRP A 107 14.25 -11.67 19.10
CA TRP A 107 13.31 -11.18 18.10
C TRP A 107 12.67 -9.90 18.59
N SER A 108 12.65 -8.87 17.75
CA SER A 108 11.95 -7.62 18.03
C SER A 108 11.53 -6.94 16.74
N VAL A 109 10.45 -6.18 16.82
CA VAL A 109 9.87 -5.44 15.70
C VAL A 109 9.41 -4.07 16.17
N GLY A 110 9.38 -3.12 15.24
CA GLY A 110 8.86 -1.77 15.43
C GLY A 110 8.15 -1.29 14.18
N GLU A 111 7.29 -0.29 14.30
CA GLU A 111 6.53 0.24 13.16
C GLU A 111 6.50 1.77 13.22
N ASN A 112 6.70 2.39 12.05
CA ASN A 112 6.35 3.77 11.81
C ASN A 112 5.26 3.84 10.73
N LEU A 113 4.18 4.55 11.03
CA LEU A 113 3.08 4.80 10.10
C LEU A 113 3.03 6.27 9.70
N LEU A 114 2.56 6.54 8.49
CA LEU A 114 2.21 7.87 8.01
C LEU A 114 1.15 7.75 6.92
N TYR A 115 0.27 8.73 6.77
CA TYR A 115 -0.43 8.94 5.52
C TYR A 115 -0.37 10.42 5.12
N GLY A 116 -0.52 10.69 3.84
CA GLY A 116 -0.42 12.04 3.30
C GLY A 116 -1.05 12.18 1.91
N PRO A 117 -0.93 13.37 1.31
CA PRO A 117 -1.41 13.61 -0.04
C PRO A 117 -0.66 12.73 -1.06
N VAL A 118 -1.24 12.55 -2.25
CA VAL A 118 -0.64 11.81 -3.36
C VAL A 118 0.75 12.35 -3.74
N SER A 119 0.99 13.65 -3.52
CA SER A 119 2.26 14.31 -3.78
C SER A 119 3.31 14.15 -2.67
N ILE A 120 3.09 13.30 -1.66
CA ILE A 120 4.03 13.14 -0.56
C ILE A 120 5.39 12.65 -1.09
N ASP A 121 6.45 13.40 -0.77
CA ASP A 121 7.81 13.03 -1.12
C ASP A 121 8.50 12.26 0.04
N PRO A 122 9.51 11.41 -0.27
CA PRO A 122 10.25 10.65 0.75
C PRO A 122 10.91 11.50 1.84
N ASP A 123 11.44 12.67 1.50
CA ASP A 123 12.14 13.52 2.48
C ASP A 123 11.14 14.17 3.44
N ALA A 124 9.94 14.54 2.98
CA ALA A 124 8.84 15.03 3.80
C ALA A 124 8.33 13.94 4.75
N ALA A 125 8.16 12.71 4.26
CA ALA A 125 7.77 11.57 5.09
C ALA A 125 8.79 11.28 6.21
N LEU A 126 10.09 11.26 5.87
CA LEU A 126 11.14 11.10 6.87
C LEU A 126 11.17 12.25 7.87
N ARG A 127 11.05 13.52 7.42
CA ARG A 127 10.98 14.68 8.32
C ARG A 127 9.82 14.58 9.29
N ALA A 128 8.65 14.12 8.83
CA ALA A 128 7.48 13.92 9.69
C ALA A 128 7.74 12.88 10.79
N TRP A 129 8.38 11.75 10.44
CA TRP A 129 8.80 10.77 11.46
C TRP A 129 9.87 11.30 12.41
N ILE A 130 10.84 12.08 11.92
CA ILE A 130 11.87 12.69 12.77
C ILE A 130 11.25 13.70 13.75
N ALA A 131 10.26 14.48 13.31
CA ALA A 131 9.61 15.48 14.15
C ALA A 131 8.72 14.87 15.24
N SER A 132 8.28 13.62 15.08
CA SER A 132 7.50 12.87 16.07
C SER A 132 8.42 12.10 17.04
N PRO A 133 8.47 12.43 18.35
CA PRO A 133 9.36 11.74 19.29
C PRO A 133 9.19 10.21 19.34
N PRO A 134 7.96 9.65 19.32
CA PRO A 134 7.76 8.21 19.23
C PRO A 134 8.35 7.59 17.96
N HIS A 135 8.08 8.16 16.78
CA HIS A 135 8.58 7.62 15.51
C HIS A 135 10.10 7.78 15.38
N ARG A 136 10.64 8.91 15.86
CA ARG A 136 12.07 9.17 15.91
C ARG A 136 12.79 8.16 16.78
N LYS A 137 12.20 7.74 17.91
CA LYS A 137 12.77 6.69 18.76
C LYS A 137 12.95 5.38 17.99
N ILE A 138 11.96 4.97 17.18
CA ILE A 138 12.06 3.78 16.32
C ILE A 138 13.19 3.95 15.29
N LEU A 139 13.28 5.09 14.61
CA LEU A 139 14.34 5.35 13.62
C LEU A 139 15.75 5.26 14.22
N LEU A 140 15.90 5.61 15.50
CA LEU A 140 17.17 5.67 16.22
C LEU A 140 17.50 4.42 17.03
N ASP A 141 16.65 3.39 17.02
CA ASP A 141 16.94 2.17 17.75
C ASP A 141 18.18 1.47 17.13
N PRO A 142 19.24 1.23 17.92
CA PRO A 142 20.47 0.61 17.43
C PRO A 142 20.31 -0.89 17.16
N SER A 143 19.24 -1.54 17.63
CA SER A 143 19.01 -2.98 17.44
C SER A 143 18.59 -3.33 16.01
N TRP A 144 17.89 -2.44 15.30
CA TRP A 144 17.35 -2.74 13.97
C TRP A 144 18.43 -3.15 12.96
N ARG A 145 18.12 -4.20 12.20
CA ARG A 145 18.96 -4.71 11.10
C ARG A 145 18.19 -4.86 9.80
N ASP A 146 16.88 -5.02 9.89
CA ASP A 146 16.01 -5.29 8.77
C ASP A 146 14.88 -4.25 8.72
N ILE A 147 14.39 -3.96 7.52
CA ILE A 147 13.29 -3.02 7.29
C ILE A 147 12.40 -3.49 6.13
N GLY A 148 11.10 -3.26 6.22
CA GLY A 148 10.16 -3.38 5.11
C GLY A 148 9.32 -2.12 5.03
N ILE A 149 9.33 -1.44 3.87
CA ILE A 149 8.53 -0.24 3.64
C ILE A 149 7.58 -0.46 2.49
N VAL A 150 6.34 0.01 2.66
CA VAL A 150 5.34 0.14 1.61
C VAL A 150 4.84 1.57 1.58
N ALA A 151 4.77 2.16 0.39
CA ALA A 151 3.99 3.35 0.10
C ALA A 151 2.87 2.95 -0.88
N LEU A 152 1.63 3.10 -0.46
CA LEU A 152 0.44 2.63 -1.18
C LEU A 152 -0.47 3.81 -1.50
N LEU A 153 -0.73 4.06 -2.79
CA LEU A 153 -1.79 4.98 -3.19
C LEU A 153 -3.14 4.28 -3.08
N ALA A 154 -3.99 4.76 -2.19
CA ALA A 154 -5.37 4.33 -2.06
C ALA A 154 -6.31 5.42 -2.57
N SER A 155 -7.03 5.14 -3.66
CA SER A 155 -8.03 6.05 -4.21
C SER A 155 -9.31 6.03 -3.37
N GLN A 156 -9.89 7.20 -3.13
CA GLN A 156 -11.17 7.38 -2.41
C GLN A 156 -11.25 6.57 -1.10
N ALA A 157 -10.15 6.52 -0.34
CA ALA A 157 -10.08 5.69 0.86
C ALA A 157 -11.08 6.18 1.92
N PRO A 158 -11.92 5.31 2.50
CA PRO A 158 -13.00 5.70 3.39
C PRO A 158 -12.52 6.07 4.80
N GLY A 159 -13.46 6.38 5.69
CA GLY A 159 -13.20 6.54 7.13
C GLY A 159 -12.23 7.69 7.44
N GLU A 160 -11.16 7.39 8.18
CA GLU A 160 -10.15 8.36 8.61
C GLU A 160 -9.45 9.08 7.45
N PHE A 161 -9.43 8.47 6.27
CA PHE A 161 -8.83 9.07 5.06
C PHE A 161 -9.79 10.08 4.38
N GLY A 162 -11.08 10.06 4.73
CA GLY A 162 -12.05 11.07 4.34
C GLY A 162 -12.56 10.96 2.89
N GLY A 163 -12.53 9.77 2.30
CA GLY A 163 -12.99 9.55 0.92
C GLY A 163 -12.06 10.19 -0.12
N ARG A 164 -10.77 10.33 0.19
CA ARG A 164 -9.79 11.02 -0.65
C ARG A 164 -8.74 10.05 -1.16
N ASP A 165 -8.08 10.46 -2.23
CA ASP A 165 -6.87 9.79 -2.69
C ASP A 165 -5.73 10.12 -1.72
N VAL A 166 -5.14 9.10 -1.12
CA VAL A 166 -4.10 9.23 -0.10
C VAL A 166 -2.97 8.26 -0.37
N VAL A 167 -1.75 8.64 0.00
CA VAL A 167 -0.63 7.70 0.09
C VAL A 167 -0.47 7.31 1.55
N VAL A 168 -0.59 6.02 1.84
CA VAL A 168 -0.33 5.44 3.16
C VAL A 168 1.03 4.75 3.14
N ILE A 169 1.86 5.06 4.13
CA ILE A 169 3.22 4.58 4.27
C ILE A 169 3.34 3.78 5.57
N THR A 170 3.71 2.52 5.45
CA THR A 170 4.01 1.61 6.56
C THR A 170 5.48 1.21 6.49
N SER A 171 6.21 1.42 7.58
CA SER A 171 7.62 1.04 7.72
C SER A 171 7.81 0.12 8.94
N ASP A 172 7.96 -1.17 8.67
CA ASP A 172 8.23 -2.19 9.68
C ASP A 172 9.73 -2.41 9.83
N PHE A 173 10.22 -2.32 11.06
CA PHE A 173 11.60 -2.59 11.45
C PHE A 173 11.70 -3.95 12.11
N GLY A 174 12.82 -4.64 11.90
CA GLY A 174 13.06 -5.95 12.47
C GLY A 174 14.48 -6.13 12.98
N PHE A 175 14.58 -6.92 14.03
CA PHE A 175 15.82 -7.53 14.48
C PHE A 175 15.59 -8.98 14.86
N ARG A 176 16.48 -9.85 14.40
CA ARG A 176 16.59 -11.22 14.88
C ARG A 176 18.04 -11.68 14.96
N SER A 177 18.35 -12.46 15.98
CA SER A 177 19.64 -13.15 16.10
C SER A 177 19.47 -14.53 16.71
N ARG A 178 20.40 -15.43 16.39
CA ARG A 178 20.50 -16.75 17.02
C ARG A 178 21.23 -16.65 18.34
#